data_AF-A0A6H5J0S7-F1
#
_entry.id   AF-A0A6H5J0S7-F1
#
_cell.length_a   1.000
_cell.length_b   1.000
_cell.length_c   1.000
_cell.angle_alpha   90.00
_cell.angle_beta   90.00
_cell.angle_gamma   90.00
#
_symmetry.space_group_name_H-M   'P 1'
#
loop_
_entity.id
_entity.type
_entity.pdbx_description
1 polymer ?
#
loop_
_entity_poly.entity_id
_entity_poly.type
_entity_poly.pdbx_seq_one_letter_code
_entity_poly.pdbx_strand_id
1 'polypeptide(L)'
;MEEDNNSSNDSTDAYSEKFDALKALTRPNVRIPVPDAPIYDNLSKFESVALKGLVISSKPKNDASKASKQQLPARRFLPSQMPIQSTSRDNNQSGKNVLNRMGKAQGPLFALYQYMENRIRVKITTRNDRGVRGYVEAYIAAFDKHWNLALEDCFEHWTRKVKRKAPALGDPSVNPLLVPSTSSVNSSTKVISRTKKFETLERHVPQLLLRGEHVVMVNKVIS
;
A
#
# COMPACT_ATOMS: atom_id res chain seq x y z
N MET A 1 -17.28 -14.54 63.90
CA MET A 1 -17.55 -13.11 64.08
C MET A 1 -16.22 -12.47 64.37
N GLU A 2 -15.63 -11.78 63.40
CA GLU A 2 -15.03 -10.44 63.55
C GLU A 2 -15.07 -9.79 62.15
N GLU A 3 -15.35 -8.50 62.13
CA GLU A 3 -16.13 -7.80 61.11
C GLU A 3 -15.31 -7.18 59.97
N ASP A 4 -16.01 -7.04 58.86
CA ASP A 4 -15.69 -6.19 57.72
C ASP A 4 -15.45 -4.73 58.14
N ASN A 5 -14.28 -4.18 57.81
CA ASN A 5 -14.11 -2.74 57.62
C ASN A 5 -12.77 -2.45 56.93
N ASN A 6 -12.78 -2.35 55.60
CA ASN A 6 -11.76 -1.59 54.90
C ASN A 6 -12.38 -0.77 53.77
N SER A 7 -12.81 0.44 54.11
CA SER A 7 -13.18 1.48 53.16
C SER A 7 -11.94 1.94 52.37
N SER A 8 -11.43 1.13 51.44
CA SER A 8 -10.39 1.60 50.53
C SER A 8 -11.05 2.20 49.29
N ASN A 9 -11.34 3.50 49.36
CA ASN A 9 -11.60 4.37 48.20
C ASN A 9 -10.31 4.53 47.35
N ASP A 10 -9.63 3.44 46.99
CA ASP A 10 -8.49 3.51 46.08
C ASP A 10 -9.03 3.56 44.65
N SER A 11 -8.64 4.60 43.90
CA SER A 11 -8.98 4.81 42.48
C SER A 11 -8.55 3.67 41.55
N THR A 12 -7.79 2.70 42.06
CA THR A 12 -7.32 1.52 41.32
C THR A 12 -8.07 0.23 41.63
N ASP A 13 -9.06 0.26 42.53
CA ASP A 13 -9.89 -0.91 42.82
C ASP A 13 -11.03 -1.05 41.79
N ALA A 14 -11.16 -2.24 41.18
CA ALA A 14 -12.10 -2.47 40.08
C ALA A 14 -13.57 -2.47 40.52
N TYR A 15 -13.85 -2.65 41.83
CA TYR A 15 -15.21 -2.57 42.39
C TYR A 15 -15.58 -1.18 42.91
N SER A 16 -14.66 -0.22 42.86
CA SER A 16 -14.89 1.15 43.31
C SER A 16 -15.66 1.97 42.27
N GLU A 17 -16.64 2.78 42.71
CA GLU A 17 -17.37 3.71 41.86
C GLU A 17 -16.49 4.79 41.22
N LYS A 18 -15.28 5.00 41.77
CA LYS A 18 -14.29 6.00 41.29
C LYS A 18 -13.09 5.36 40.60
N PHE A 19 -13.28 4.21 39.97
CA PHE A 19 -12.19 3.51 39.27
C PHE A 19 -11.65 4.31 38.08
N ASP A 20 -10.33 4.55 38.08
CA ASP A 20 -9.60 5.18 36.99
C ASP A 20 -8.74 4.15 36.26
N ALA A 21 -9.19 3.75 35.07
CA ALA A 21 -8.55 2.73 34.25
C ALA A 21 -7.13 3.09 33.81
N LEU A 22 -6.85 4.38 33.55
CA LEU A 22 -5.52 4.80 33.08
C LEU A 22 -4.49 4.73 34.22
N LYS A 23 -4.91 5.10 35.43
CA LYS A 23 -4.09 5.00 36.63
C LYS A 23 -3.87 3.54 37.05
N ALA A 24 -4.85 2.68 36.85
CA ALA A 24 -4.67 1.24 37.03
C ALA A 24 -3.64 0.68 36.04
N LEU A 25 -3.77 0.95 34.73
CA LEU A 25 -2.90 0.36 33.69
C LEU A 25 -1.41 0.72 33.87
N THR A 26 -1.12 1.89 34.43
CA THR A 26 0.24 2.41 34.60
C THR A 26 0.88 1.98 35.93
N ARG A 27 0.12 1.41 36.87
CA ARG A 27 0.63 0.99 38.18
C ARG A 27 1.21 -0.43 38.08
N PRO A 28 2.43 -0.69 38.58
CA PRO A 28 3.08 -1.99 38.41
C PRO A 28 2.42 -3.12 39.21
N ASN A 29 1.71 -2.81 40.30
CA ASN A 29 1.14 -3.78 41.23
C ASN A 29 -0.37 -3.54 41.43
N VAL A 30 -1.16 -3.67 40.36
CA VAL A 30 -2.63 -3.60 40.46
C VAL A 30 -3.16 -4.89 41.08
N ARG A 31 -4.07 -4.76 42.04
CA ARG A 31 -4.78 -5.89 42.62
C ARG A 31 -5.86 -6.34 41.66
N ILE A 32 -5.73 -7.55 41.12
CA ILE A 32 -6.77 -8.16 40.29
C ILE A 32 -7.86 -8.70 41.23
N PRO A 33 -9.14 -8.36 41.02
CA PRO A 33 -10.26 -8.80 41.85
C PRO A 33 -10.34 -10.31 42.10
N VAL A 34 -10.00 -11.10 41.08
CA VAL A 34 -9.97 -12.56 41.14
C VAL A 34 -8.55 -13.00 40.78
N PRO A 35 -7.69 -13.29 41.77
CA PRO A 35 -6.28 -13.60 41.51
C PRO A 35 -6.09 -14.93 40.76
N ASP A 36 -7.06 -15.85 40.86
CA ASP A 36 -7.05 -17.15 40.19
C ASP A 36 -7.73 -17.13 38.81
N ALA A 37 -8.11 -15.94 38.31
CA ALA A 37 -8.75 -15.83 37.01
C ALA A 37 -7.76 -16.22 35.89
N PRO A 38 -8.17 -17.07 34.94
CA PRO A 38 -7.30 -17.45 33.83
C PRO A 38 -7.03 -16.23 32.95
N ILE A 39 -5.74 -15.94 32.75
CA ILE A 39 -5.29 -14.86 31.87
C ILE A 39 -5.32 -15.38 30.43
N TYR A 40 -6.03 -14.67 29.55
CA TYR A 40 -6.09 -14.99 28.12
C TYR A 40 -5.32 -13.95 27.30
N ASP A 41 -4.52 -14.44 26.36
CA ASP A 41 -3.61 -13.60 25.57
C ASP A 41 -4.32 -12.67 24.57
N ASN A 42 -5.56 -13.02 24.16
CA ASN A 42 -6.34 -12.24 23.22
C ASN A 42 -7.85 -12.35 23.49
N LEU A 43 -8.61 -11.37 22.98
CA LEU A 43 -10.05 -11.28 23.13
C LEU A 43 -10.78 -12.50 22.54
N SER A 44 -10.32 -12.99 21.38
CA SER A 44 -10.93 -14.14 20.72
C SER A 44 -10.89 -15.42 21.57
N LYS A 45 -9.78 -15.64 22.31
CA LYS A 45 -9.60 -16.77 23.23
C LYS A 45 -10.50 -16.62 24.45
N PHE A 46 -10.59 -15.41 25.02
CA PHE A 46 -11.54 -15.12 26.09
C PHE A 46 -12.99 -15.39 25.66
N GLU A 47 -13.44 -14.85 24.53
CA GLU A 47 -14.81 -15.06 24.03
C GLU A 47 -15.10 -16.55 23.79
N SER A 48 -14.13 -17.29 23.25
CA SER A 48 -14.31 -18.72 22.99
C SER A 48 -14.48 -19.54 24.28
N VAL A 49 -13.72 -19.24 25.33
CA VAL A 49 -13.73 -20.02 26.58
C VAL A 49 -14.82 -19.54 27.53
N ALA A 50 -14.90 -18.23 27.80
CA ALA A 50 -15.79 -17.67 28.81
C ALA A 50 -17.24 -17.52 28.33
N LEU A 51 -17.45 -17.12 27.05
CA LEU A 51 -18.81 -16.90 26.52
C LEU A 51 -19.36 -18.12 25.79
N LYS A 52 -18.52 -18.80 24.99
CA LYS A 52 -18.95 -19.93 24.17
C LYS A 52 -18.70 -21.29 24.83
N GLY A 53 -18.12 -21.32 26.02
CA GLY A 53 -17.92 -22.54 26.81
C GLY A 53 -17.00 -23.58 26.16
N LEU A 54 -16.17 -23.19 25.18
CA LEU A 54 -15.23 -24.12 24.57
C LEU A 54 -14.07 -24.40 25.52
N VAL A 55 -13.89 -25.67 25.88
CA VAL A 55 -12.75 -26.14 26.66
C VAL A 55 -11.52 -26.20 25.76
N ILE A 56 -10.66 -25.19 25.82
CA ILE A 56 -9.33 -25.26 25.21
C ILE A 56 -8.47 -26.13 26.12
N SER A 57 -8.26 -27.40 25.75
CA SER A 57 -7.38 -28.28 26.49
C SER A 57 -5.93 -27.78 26.40
N SER A 58 -5.44 -27.08 27.42
CA SER A 58 -4.02 -26.97 27.67
C SER A 58 -3.57 -28.30 28.29
N LYS A 59 -2.75 -29.07 27.57
CA LYS A 59 -2.05 -30.23 28.12
C LYS A 59 -1.25 -29.80 29.36
N PRO A 60 -1.22 -30.57 30.46
CA PRO A 60 -0.56 -30.15 31.68
C PRO A 60 0.96 -30.18 31.51
N LYS A 61 1.65 -29.16 32.00
CA LYS A 61 3.05 -29.27 32.41
C LYS A 61 3.05 -29.39 33.92
N ASN A 62 3.50 -30.55 34.41
CA ASN A 62 3.75 -30.77 35.83
C ASN A 62 4.98 -29.96 36.27
N ASP A 63 4.82 -29.17 37.32
CA ASP A 63 5.88 -28.85 38.29
C ASP A 63 5.74 -29.87 39.45
N ALA A 64 6.77 -30.40 40.12
CA ALA A 64 8.00 -29.77 40.53
C ALA A 64 9.17 -30.76 40.82
N SER A 65 10.36 -30.16 40.93
CA SER A 65 11.58 -30.62 41.63
C SER A 65 12.65 -31.44 40.88
N LYS A 66 13.51 -30.73 40.14
CA LYS A 66 14.95 -30.61 40.43
C LYS A 66 15.61 -29.76 39.35
N ALA A 67 16.36 -28.76 39.79
CA ALA A 67 17.21 -27.95 38.93
C ALA A 67 18.13 -28.85 38.10
N SER A 68 17.87 -28.94 36.80
CA SER A 68 18.90 -29.27 35.82
C SER A 68 18.52 -28.64 34.49
N LYS A 69 19.29 -27.61 34.12
CA LYS A 69 19.51 -27.06 32.77
C LYS A 69 18.28 -27.06 31.85
N GLN A 70 17.73 -25.88 31.59
CA GLN A 70 16.76 -25.62 30.53
C GLN A 70 17.23 -26.22 29.19
N GLN A 71 16.87 -27.47 28.91
CA GLN A 71 16.82 -28.02 27.58
C GLN A 71 15.43 -27.71 27.06
N LEU A 72 15.36 -26.81 26.08
CA LEU A 72 14.22 -26.68 25.17
C LEU A 72 13.75 -28.10 24.78
N PRO A 73 12.44 -28.38 24.65
CA PRO A 73 11.97 -29.70 24.25
C PRO A 73 12.62 -30.03 22.90
N ALA A 74 13.62 -30.92 22.93
CA ALA A 74 14.34 -31.31 21.74
C ALA A 74 13.34 -32.00 20.83
N ARG A 75 12.96 -31.27 19.79
CA ARG A 75 12.07 -31.72 18.72
C ARG A 75 12.60 -33.07 18.21
N ARG A 76 11.99 -34.20 18.60
CA ARG A 76 12.43 -35.57 18.24
C ARG A 76 12.07 -35.91 16.79
N PHE A 77 12.49 -35.09 15.85
CA PHE A 77 12.47 -35.49 14.45
C PHE A 77 13.73 -36.29 14.19
N LEU A 78 13.56 -37.49 13.64
CA LEU A 78 14.68 -38.25 13.06
C LEU A 78 15.38 -37.35 12.01
N PRO A 79 16.68 -37.53 11.75
CA PRO A 79 17.39 -36.74 10.73
C PRO A 79 16.67 -36.74 9.36
N SER A 80 15.99 -37.83 9.01
CA SER A 80 15.18 -37.96 7.78
C SER A 80 13.85 -37.19 7.81
N GLN A 81 13.34 -36.84 8.99
CA GLN A 81 12.10 -36.11 9.19
C GLN A 81 12.32 -34.62 9.43
N MET A 82 13.58 -34.16 9.42
CA MET A 82 13.86 -32.74 9.49
C MET A 82 13.29 -32.04 8.24
N PRO A 83 12.83 -30.78 8.38
CA PRO A 83 12.54 -29.96 7.22
C PRO A 83 13.75 -29.99 6.29
N ILE A 84 13.53 -30.36 5.02
CA ILE A 84 14.56 -30.29 4.00
C ILE A 84 15.07 -28.86 4.00
N GLN A 85 16.36 -28.66 4.34
CA GLN A 85 16.96 -27.34 4.29
C GLN A 85 16.89 -26.88 2.85
N SER A 86 15.96 -25.96 2.55
CA SER A 86 15.97 -25.30 1.26
C SER A 86 17.30 -24.58 1.18
N THR A 87 18.17 -24.99 0.26
CA THR A 87 19.32 -24.17 -0.13
C THR A 87 18.72 -22.80 -0.47
N SER A 88 19.06 -21.81 0.35
CA SER A 88 18.39 -20.50 0.34
C SER A 88 18.29 -20.02 -1.10
N ARG A 89 17.04 -19.97 -1.61
CA ARG A 89 16.74 -19.35 -2.89
C ARG A 89 17.07 -17.85 -2.87
N ASP A 90 17.33 -17.27 -1.69
CA ASP A 90 17.55 -15.83 -1.50
C ASP A 90 18.85 -15.36 -2.15
N ASN A 91 19.93 -16.15 -2.08
CA ASN A 91 21.20 -15.76 -2.70
C ASN A 91 21.11 -15.64 -4.23
N ASN A 92 20.21 -16.39 -4.86
CA ASN A 92 20.01 -16.39 -6.32
C ASN A 92 18.90 -15.41 -6.77
N GLN A 93 18.22 -14.74 -5.84
CA GLN A 93 17.16 -13.76 -6.10
C GLN A 93 17.59 -12.32 -5.80
N SER A 94 18.54 -12.12 -4.89
CA SER A 94 19.11 -10.81 -4.52
C SER A 94 19.52 -9.92 -5.71
N GLY A 95 19.92 -10.52 -6.84
CA GLY A 95 20.30 -9.78 -8.06
C GLY A 95 19.20 -9.55 -9.10
N LYS A 96 17.98 -10.10 -8.94
CA LYS A 96 16.96 -10.18 -10.01
C LYS A 96 15.95 -9.03 -10.00
N ASN A 97 16.42 -7.81 -9.77
CA ASN A 97 15.57 -6.62 -9.76
C ASN A 97 15.47 -5.97 -11.14
N VAL A 98 14.39 -5.22 -11.38
CA VAL A 98 14.19 -4.45 -12.63
C VAL A 98 15.34 -3.45 -12.82
N LEU A 99 15.79 -2.79 -11.75
CA LEU A 99 16.93 -1.87 -11.76
C LEU A 99 18.20 -2.51 -12.35
N ASN A 100 18.54 -3.72 -11.87
CA ASN A 100 19.69 -4.47 -12.38
C ASN A 100 19.50 -4.95 -13.82
N ARG A 101 18.25 -5.16 -14.26
CA ARG A 101 17.93 -5.55 -15.64
C ARG A 101 18.01 -4.37 -16.60
N MET A 102 17.63 -3.16 -16.17
CA MET A 102 17.73 -1.96 -16.98
C MET A 102 19.17 -1.68 -17.41
N GLY A 103 20.13 -1.78 -16.48
CA GLY A 103 21.56 -1.61 -16.80
C GLY A 103 22.15 -2.70 -17.70
N LYS A 104 21.45 -3.83 -17.85
CA LYS A 104 21.83 -4.92 -18.76
C LYS A 104 20.98 -4.96 -20.04
N ALA A 105 20.15 -3.94 -20.28
CA ALA A 105 19.30 -3.89 -21.45
C ALA A 105 20.14 -3.84 -22.73
N GLN A 106 19.72 -4.57 -23.76
CA GLN A 106 20.39 -4.65 -25.05
C GLN A 106 19.39 -4.34 -26.18
N GLY A 107 19.91 -3.93 -27.34
CA GLY A 107 19.10 -3.63 -28.52
C GLY A 107 18.22 -2.39 -28.34
N PRO A 108 16.94 -2.39 -28.78
CA PRO A 108 16.09 -1.21 -28.75
C PRO A 108 15.76 -0.71 -27.33
N LEU A 109 15.76 -1.61 -26.33
CA LEU A 109 15.57 -1.22 -24.93
C LEU A 109 16.79 -0.44 -24.37
N PHE A 110 17.97 -0.62 -24.96
CA PHE A 110 19.15 0.15 -24.58
C PHE A 110 18.99 1.64 -24.94
N ALA A 111 18.24 1.97 -26.00
CA ALA A 111 17.93 3.37 -26.30
C ALA A 111 17.09 4.01 -25.18
N LEU A 112 16.17 3.27 -24.55
CA LEU A 112 15.43 3.76 -23.38
C LEU A 112 16.36 3.97 -22.18
N TYR A 113 17.33 3.08 -21.99
CA TYR A 113 18.35 3.25 -20.95
C TYR A 113 19.15 4.54 -21.16
N GLN A 114 19.58 4.82 -22.40
CA GLN A 114 20.25 6.07 -22.74
C GLN A 114 19.37 7.30 -22.49
N TYR A 115 18.07 7.23 -22.78
CA TYR A 115 17.15 8.33 -22.51
C TYR A 115 16.93 8.56 -21.01
N MET A 116 16.90 7.50 -20.22
CA MET A 116 16.79 7.55 -18.77
C MET A 116 18.06 8.12 -18.13
N GLU A 117 19.24 7.60 -18.50
CA GLU A 117 20.53 7.99 -17.93
C GLU A 117 20.89 9.45 -18.24
N ASN A 118 20.67 9.89 -19.49
CA ASN A 118 20.94 11.27 -19.90
C ASN A 118 19.80 12.23 -19.58
N ARG A 119 18.72 11.76 -18.93
CA ARG A 119 17.45 12.50 -18.73
C ARG A 119 17.01 13.27 -19.98
N ILE A 120 16.90 12.55 -21.10
CA ILE A 120 16.42 13.10 -22.36
C ILE A 120 14.90 13.12 -22.37
N ARG A 121 14.32 14.21 -22.86
CA ARG A 121 12.87 14.34 -23.02
C ARG A 121 12.40 13.47 -24.21
N VAL A 122 11.44 12.60 -23.95
CA VAL A 122 10.91 11.66 -24.95
C VAL A 122 9.44 11.94 -25.22
N LYS A 123 9.01 11.66 -26.44
CA LYS A 123 7.62 11.69 -26.89
C LYS A 123 7.13 10.26 -27.08
N ILE A 124 6.22 9.84 -26.21
CA ILE A 124 5.67 8.50 -26.14
C ILE A 124 4.27 8.53 -26.74
N THR A 125 4.07 7.86 -27.87
CA THR A 125 2.75 7.77 -28.50
C THR A 125 1.96 6.62 -27.88
N THR A 126 0.72 6.90 -27.46
CA THR A 126 -0.17 5.94 -26.82
C THR A 126 -1.33 5.53 -27.73
N ARG A 127 -1.75 4.27 -27.65
CA ARG A 127 -2.94 3.76 -28.35
C ARG A 127 -4.16 3.64 -27.44
N ASN A 128 -5.32 3.67 -28.07
CA ASN A 128 -6.58 3.20 -27.54
C ASN A 128 -6.95 1.85 -28.24
N ASP A 129 -8.13 1.31 -27.93
CA ASP A 129 -8.68 0.11 -28.57
C ASP A 129 -8.66 0.17 -30.11
N ARG A 130 -9.00 1.33 -30.69
CA ARG A 130 -9.12 1.54 -32.15
C ARG A 130 -8.25 2.70 -32.66
N GLY A 131 -6.94 2.64 -32.41
CA GLY A 131 -5.96 3.56 -33.00
C GLY A 131 -5.17 4.38 -31.98
N VAL A 132 -4.54 5.46 -32.43
CA VAL A 132 -3.70 6.34 -31.57
C VAL A 132 -4.59 7.25 -30.71
N ARG A 133 -4.35 7.27 -29.40
CA ARG A 133 -5.05 8.11 -28.42
C ARG A 133 -4.47 9.52 -28.36
N GLY A 134 -3.14 9.61 -28.40
CA GLY A 134 -2.40 10.82 -28.14
C GLY A 134 -0.94 10.51 -27.81
N TYR A 135 -0.26 11.47 -27.20
CA TYR A 135 1.15 11.32 -26.83
C TYR A 135 1.44 11.93 -25.46
N VAL A 136 2.52 11.47 -24.84
CA VAL A 136 3.03 11.99 -23.58
C VAL A 136 4.47 12.44 -23.82
N GLU A 137 4.77 13.68 -23.47
CA GLU A 137 6.14 14.19 -23.42
C GLU A 137 6.63 14.16 -21.98
N ALA A 138 7.69 13.41 -21.70
CA ALA A 138 8.17 13.20 -20.33
C ALA A 138 9.64 12.79 -20.28
N TYR A 139 10.19 12.72 -19.07
CA TYR A 139 11.46 12.04 -18.80
C TYR A 139 11.19 10.61 -18.32
N ILE A 140 12.01 9.65 -18.76
CA ILE A 140 11.91 8.27 -18.30
C ILE A 140 12.66 8.13 -16.97
N ALA A 141 11.97 7.66 -15.94
CA ALA A 141 12.57 7.35 -14.64
C ALA A 141 12.92 5.86 -14.50
N ALA A 142 12.09 4.98 -15.06
CA ALA A 142 12.37 3.55 -15.11
C ALA A 142 11.61 2.87 -16.27
N PHE A 143 12.10 1.72 -16.73
CA PHE A 143 11.46 0.90 -17.75
C PHE A 143 11.59 -0.60 -17.45
N ASP A 144 10.76 -1.42 -18.09
CA ASP A 144 10.82 -2.89 -18.02
C ASP A 144 10.75 -3.52 -19.42
N LYS A 145 11.06 -4.82 -19.52
CA LYS A 145 11.02 -5.63 -20.76
C LYS A 145 9.65 -5.60 -21.46
N HIS A 146 8.59 -5.34 -20.71
CA HIS A 146 7.23 -5.23 -21.25
C HIS A 146 6.89 -3.83 -21.75
N TRP A 147 7.86 -2.92 -21.84
CA TRP A 147 7.65 -1.52 -22.19
C TRP A 147 6.76 -0.77 -21.19
N ASN A 148 6.66 -1.27 -19.96
CA ASN A 148 6.09 -0.48 -18.86
C ASN A 148 7.08 0.64 -18.51
N LEU A 149 6.62 1.89 -18.50
CA LEU A 149 7.45 3.07 -18.31
C LEU A 149 6.97 3.83 -17.08
N ALA A 150 7.89 4.12 -16.16
CA ALA A 150 7.69 5.13 -15.14
C ALA A 150 8.25 6.46 -15.65
N LEU A 151 7.41 7.49 -15.64
CA LEU A 151 7.69 8.78 -16.24
C LEU A 151 7.62 9.89 -15.19
N GLU A 152 8.47 10.89 -15.34
CA GLU A 152 8.56 12.11 -14.53
C GLU A 152 8.31 13.34 -15.41
N ASP A 153 7.66 14.37 -14.84
CA ASP A 153 7.34 15.64 -15.50
C ASP A 153 6.60 15.45 -16.84
N CYS A 154 5.41 14.86 -16.77
CA CYS A 154 4.67 14.41 -17.94
C CYS A 154 3.69 15.47 -18.45
N PHE A 155 3.75 15.75 -19.75
CA PHE A 155 2.76 16.53 -20.48
C PHE A 155 1.97 15.61 -21.39
N GLU A 156 0.80 15.17 -20.91
CA GLU A 156 -0.09 14.29 -21.67
C GLU A 156 -0.98 15.13 -22.58
N HIS A 157 -0.96 14.77 -23.86
CA HIS A 157 -1.78 15.34 -24.91
C HIS A 157 -2.74 14.28 -25.44
N TRP A 158 -4.04 14.52 -25.33
CA TRP A 158 -5.05 13.59 -25.84
C TRP A 158 -6.25 14.30 -26.43
N THR A 159 -6.93 13.62 -27.34
CA THR A 159 -8.14 14.14 -27.99
C THR A 159 -9.37 13.47 -27.42
N ARG A 160 -10.43 14.24 -27.14
CA ARG A 160 -11.75 13.70 -26.77
C ARG A 160 -12.86 14.38 -27.56
N LYS A 161 -14.03 13.74 -27.64
CA LYS A 161 -15.22 14.37 -28.25
C LYS A 161 -15.66 15.54 -27.38
N VAL A 162 -15.99 16.67 -28.01
CA VAL A 162 -16.52 17.85 -27.33
C VAL A 162 -17.86 17.45 -26.68
N LYS A 163 -17.95 17.54 -25.35
CA LYS A 163 -19.20 17.33 -24.64
C LYS A 163 -20.03 18.61 -24.73
N ARG A 164 -20.96 18.66 -25.68
CA ARG A 164 -21.99 19.70 -25.75
C ARG A 164 -23.18 19.29 -24.88
N LYS A 165 -23.01 19.31 -23.55
CA LYS A 165 -24.21 19.38 -22.71
C LYS A 165 -24.50 20.87 -22.53
N ALA A 166 -25.65 21.31 -23.04
CA ALA A 166 -26.20 22.58 -22.60
C ALA A 166 -26.48 22.47 -21.10
N PRO A 167 -26.08 23.45 -20.27
CA PRO A 167 -26.58 23.52 -18.91
C PRO A 167 -28.11 23.51 -18.96
N ALA A 168 -28.75 22.72 -18.09
CA ALA A 168 -30.20 22.54 -18.09
C ALA A 168 -30.96 23.84 -17.72
N LEU A 169 -30.25 24.81 -17.13
CA LEU A 169 -30.71 26.16 -16.89
C LEU A 169 -29.84 27.09 -17.74
N GLY A 170 -30.45 27.72 -18.74
CA GLY A 170 -29.76 28.63 -19.65
C GLY A 170 -29.36 29.92 -18.95
N ASP A 171 -28.16 30.40 -19.25
CA ASP A 171 -27.92 31.83 -19.39
C ASP A 171 -26.80 32.04 -20.42
N PRO A 172 -27.04 32.73 -21.55
CA PRO A 172 -26.11 32.80 -22.68
C PRO A 172 -24.99 33.84 -22.50
N SER A 173 -24.90 34.55 -21.36
CA SER A 173 -23.95 35.66 -21.20
C SER A 173 -22.60 35.29 -20.58
N VAL A 174 -22.38 34.02 -20.23
CA VAL A 174 -21.10 33.62 -19.64
C VAL A 174 -20.11 33.27 -20.75
N ASN A 175 -19.16 34.18 -20.97
CA ASN A 175 -17.99 33.96 -21.83
C ASN A 175 -17.44 32.53 -21.62
N PRO A 176 -17.31 31.69 -22.68
CA PRO A 176 -16.85 30.29 -22.55
C PRO A 176 -15.44 30.12 -21.97
N LEU A 177 -14.71 31.23 -21.80
CA LEU A 177 -13.36 31.29 -21.23
C LEU A 177 -13.35 31.27 -19.69
N LEU A 178 -14.49 31.42 -19.02
CA LEU A 178 -14.55 31.72 -17.58
C LEU A 178 -15.45 30.78 -16.77
N VAL A 179 -15.78 29.59 -17.29
CA VAL A 179 -16.46 28.57 -16.48
C VAL A 179 -15.41 27.89 -15.58
N PRO A 180 -15.38 28.13 -14.26
CA PRO A 180 -14.52 27.38 -13.36
C PRO A 180 -15.03 25.95 -13.40
N SER A 181 -14.18 25.01 -13.79
CA SER A 181 -14.53 23.60 -13.86
C SER A 181 -14.74 23.09 -12.43
N THR A 182 -15.97 23.19 -11.94
CA THR A 182 -16.41 22.60 -10.68
C THR A 182 -16.54 21.09 -10.87
N SER A 183 -15.41 20.38 -10.94
CA SER A 183 -15.29 18.99 -10.49
C SER A 183 -13.89 18.45 -10.73
N SER A 184 -13.31 18.02 -9.61
CA SER A 184 -12.15 17.15 -9.47
C SER A 184 -10.80 17.84 -9.40
N VAL A 185 -10.10 17.55 -8.30
CA VAL A 185 -8.74 17.93 -7.87
C VAL A 185 -7.67 17.32 -8.79
N ASN A 186 -7.95 17.24 -10.09
CA ASN A 186 -7.14 16.54 -11.06
C ASN A 186 -6.44 17.62 -11.89
N SER A 187 -5.11 17.64 -11.86
CA SER A 187 -4.19 18.32 -12.79
C SER A 187 -4.86 19.27 -13.79
N SER A 188 -4.69 20.59 -13.58
CA SER A 188 -5.21 21.69 -14.41
C SER A 188 -5.15 21.36 -15.91
N THR A 189 -6.26 20.87 -16.43
CA THR A 189 -6.33 20.41 -17.82
C THR A 189 -6.59 21.62 -18.71
N LYS A 190 -5.66 21.93 -19.60
CA LYS A 190 -5.75 23.02 -20.56
C LYS A 190 -6.31 22.48 -21.88
N VAL A 191 -7.15 23.26 -22.55
CA VAL A 191 -7.63 22.92 -23.90
C VAL A 191 -6.74 23.66 -24.90
N ILE A 192 -5.94 22.94 -25.69
CA ILE A 192 -5.02 23.54 -26.67
C ILE A 192 -5.76 23.89 -27.96
N SER A 193 -6.59 22.96 -28.45
CA SER A 193 -7.30 23.16 -29.72
C SER A 193 -8.68 22.54 -29.69
N ARG A 194 -9.60 23.19 -30.40
CA ARG A 194 -10.99 22.76 -30.51
C ARG A 194 -11.39 22.70 -31.98
N THR A 195 -11.72 21.51 -32.43
CA THR A 195 -12.44 21.26 -33.68
C THR A 195 -13.94 21.15 -33.39
N LYS A 196 -14.79 21.24 -34.43
CA LYS A 196 -16.26 21.11 -34.29
C LYS A 196 -16.68 19.88 -33.47
N LYS A 197 -16.00 18.74 -33.61
CA LYS A 197 -16.36 17.45 -32.98
C LYS A 197 -15.41 17.02 -31.86
N PHE A 198 -14.16 17.45 -31.89
CA PHE A 198 -13.10 16.98 -31.00
C PHE A 198 -12.34 18.16 -30.38
N GLU A 199 -11.93 18.01 -29.13
CA GLU A 199 -11.03 18.94 -28.45
C GLU A 199 -9.77 18.18 -28.00
N THR A 200 -8.61 18.81 -28.22
CA THR A 200 -7.31 18.32 -27.77
C THR A 200 -6.98 19.01 -26.46
N LEU A 201 -6.68 18.20 -25.46
CA LEU A 201 -6.37 18.64 -24.12
C LEU A 201 -4.94 18.31 -23.78
N GLU A 202 -4.41 19.13 -22.89
CA GLU A 202 -3.11 18.99 -22.27
C GLU A 202 -3.30 18.94 -20.76
N ARG A 203 -2.58 18.06 -20.09
CA ARG A 203 -2.46 18.11 -18.65
C ARG A 203 -1.03 17.84 -18.24
N HIS A 204 -0.61 18.53 -17.19
CA HIS A 204 0.64 18.27 -16.52
C HIS A 204 0.43 17.23 -15.41
N VAL A 205 1.22 16.16 -15.45
CA VAL A 205 1.20 15.09 -14.46
C VAL A 205 2.62 14.92 -13.91
N PRO A 206 2.86 15.15 -12.60
CA PRO A 206 4.21 15.08 -12.04
C PRO A 206 4.88 13.71 -12.23
N GLN A 207 4.11 12.63 -12.03
CA GLN A 207 4.57 11.25 -12.19
C GLN A 207 3.48 10.40 -12.83
N LEU A 208 3.86 9.57 -13.79
CA LEU A 208 2.92 8.71 -14.52
C LEU A 208 3.52 7.33 -14.75
N LEU A 209 2.79 6.28 -14.38
CA LEU A 209 3.12 4.90 -14.75
C LEU A 209 2.30 4.49 -15.97
N LEU A 210 2.99 4.18 -17.06
CA LEU A 210 2.40 3.84 -18.34
C LEU A 210 2.62 2.36 -18.64
N ARG A 211 1.53 1.62 -18.91
CA ARG A 211 1.58 0.19 -19.25
C ARG A 211 2.01 -0.01 -20.71
N GLY A 212 2.97 -0.88 -20.95
CA GLY A 212 3.61 -1.03 -22.26
C GLY A 212 2.72 -1.53 -23.39
N GLU A 213 1.62 -2.21 -23.07
CA GLU A 213 0.58 -2.59 -24.04
C GLU A 213 -0.03 -1.37 -24.78
N HIS A 214 -0.04 -0.21 -24.13
CA HIS A 214 -0.55 1.02 -24.71
C HIS A 214 0.53 1.84 -25.42
N VAL A 215 1.81 1.48 -25.31
CA VAL A 215 2.92 2.16 -26.00
C VAL A 215 2.94 1.70 -27.45
N VAL A 216 2.97 2.66 -28.36
CA VAL A 216 3.11 2.40 -29.80
C VAL A 216 4.52 2.71 -30.27
N MET A 217 5.03 3.88 -29.90
CA MET A 217 6.31 4.40 -30.38
C MET A 217 6.89 5.35 -29.34
N VAL A 218 8.21 5.30 -29.16
CA VAL A 218 8.97 6.22 -28.31
C VAL A 218 9.98 6.95 -29.18
N ASN A 219 9.87 8.26 -29.26
CA ASN A 219 10.78 9.11 -30.02
C ASN A 219 11.51 10.06 -29.09
N LYS A 220 12.79 10.30 -29.33
CA LYS A 220 13.51 11.42 -28.73
C LYS A 220 12.92 12.74 -29.24
N VAL A 221 12.62 13.67 -28.33
CA VAL A 221 12.31 15.04 -28.72
C VAL A 221 13.63 15.71 -29.08
N ILE A 222 13.78 16.10 -30.34
CA ILE A 222 14.89 16.94 -30.78
C ILE A 222 14.45 18.36 -30.46
N SER A 223 15.02 18.92 -29.39
CA SER A 223 14.93 20.34 -29.10
C SER A 223 15.92 21.12 -29.93
#